data_AF-T2JQX4-F1
#
_entry.id   AF-T2JQX4-F1
#
_cell.length_a   1.000
_cell.length_b   1.000
_cell.length_c   1.000
_cell.angle_alpha   90.00
_cell.angle_beta   90.00
_cell.angle_gamma   90.00
#
_symmetry.space_group_name_H-M   'P 1'
#
loop_
_entity.id
_entity.type
_entity.pdbx_description
1 polymer ?
#
loop_
_entity_poly.entity_id
_entity_poly.type
_entity_poly.pdbx_seq_one_letter_code
_entity_poly.pdbx_strand_id
1 'polypeptide(L)' 'MALTHTILVTLATESHTGYEIWKTFEETLNSFWKASQQQIYRELGKMEKKGLLKFRNYSSKRSS' A
#
# COMPACT_ATOMS: atom_id res chain seq x y z
N MET A 1 1.62 11.86 7.88
CA MET A 1 2.30 11.21 9.02
C MET A 1 1.66 9.86 9.34
N ALA A 2 0.38 9.74 9.71
CA ALA A 2 -0.18 8.42 10.04
C ALA A 2 -0.29 7.46 8.85
N LEU A 3 -0.76 7.92 7.68
CA LEU A 3 -0.93 7.07 6.48
C LEU A 3 0.35 6.29 6.12
N THR A 4 1.50 6.95 6.09
CA THR A 4 2.80 6.32 5.83
C THR A 4 3.13 5.23 6.84
N HIS A 5 2.92 5.47 8.13
CA HIS A 5 3.22 4.50 9.19
C HIS A 5 2.27 3.32 9.14
N THR A 6 0.99 3.56 8.89
CA THR A 6 0.01 2.48 8.76
C THR A 6 0.33 1.60 7.55
N ILE A 7 0.72 2.18 6.41
CA ILE A 7 1.16 1.42 5.24
C ILE A 7 2.38 0.57 5.59
N LEU A 8 3.35 1.12 6.33
CA LEU A 8 4.53 0.35 6.77
C LEU A 8 4.16 -0.81 7.70
N VAL A 9 3.24 -0.61 8.64
CA VAL A 9 2.78 -1.69 9.55
C VAL A 9 2.10 -2.79 8.75
N THR A 10 1.21 -2.45 7.82
CA THR A 10 0.53 -3.42 6.95
C THR A 10 1.54 -4.21 6.09
N LEU A 11 2.57 -3.54 5.57
CA LEU A 11 3.61 -4.17 4.77
C LEU A 11 4.67 -4.92 5.60
N ALA A 12 4.76 -4.65 6.90
CA ALA A 12 5.67 -5.34 7.81
C ALA A 12 5.18 -6.76 8.14
N THR A 13 3.86 -6.98 8.10
CA THR A 13 3.26 -8.31 8.32
C THR A 13 3.32 -9.18 7.06
N GLU A 14 2.97 -8.64 5.89
CA GLU A 14 2.96 -9.38 4.63
C GLU A 14 3.15 -8.45 3.42
N SER A 15 3.65 -8.99 2.31
CA SER A 15 3.69 -8.27 1.04
C SER A 15 2.30 -8.17 0.43
N HIS A 16 1.83 -6.94 0.21
CA HIS A 16 0.53 -6.68 -0.41
C HIS A 16 0.68 -5.94 -1.74
N THR A 17 -0.28 -6.17 -2.64
CA THR A 17 -0.47 -5.32 -3.81
C THR A 17 -1.00 -3.94 -3.38
N GLY A 18 -0.79 -2.92 -4.23
CA GLY A 18 -1.31 -1.58 -3.95
C GLY A 18 -2.84 -1.54 -3.77
N TYR A 19 -3.57 -2.44 -4.44
CA TYR A 19 -5.01 -2.59 -4.30
C TYR A 19 -5.40 -3.16 -2.94
N GLU A 20 -4.73 -4.22 -2.49
CA GLU A 20 -4.98 -4.82 -1.17
C GLU A 20 -4.70 -3.83 -0.04
N ILE A 21 -3.62 -3.04 -0.16
CA ILE A 21 -3.35 -1.93 0.77
C ILE A 21 -4.53 -0.96 0.78
N TRP A 22 -5.01 -0.49 -0.38
CA TRP A 22 -6.17 0.41 -0.42
C TRP A 22 -7.42 -0.22 0.22
N LYS A 23 -7.71 -1.49 -0.08
CA LYS A 23 -8.87 -2.21 0.44
C LYS A 23 -8.81 -2.36 1.96
N THR A 24 -7.67 -2.73 2.53
CA THR A 24 -7.49 -2.81 3.98
C THR A 24 -7.72 -1.45 4.64
N PHE A 25 -7.32 -0.34 3.99
CA PHE A 25 -7.57 1.00 4.50
C PHE A 25 -9.05 1.39 4.41
N GLU A 26 -9.73 1.05 3.32
CA GLU A 26 -11.17 1.27 3.17
C GLU A 26 -11.97 0.48 4.21
N GLU A 27 -11.60 -0.76 4.50
CA GLU A 27 -12.33 -1.62 5.44
C GLU A 27 -12.01 -1.31 6.91
N THR A 28 -10.75 -1.02 7.23
CA THR A 28 -10.25 -0.94 8.63
C THR A 28 -10.21 0.48 9.15
N LEU A 29 -10.08 1.48 8.27
CA LEU A 29 -9.78 2.87 8.66
C LEU A 29 -10.80 3.89 8.14
N ASN A 30 -11.92 3.44 7.58
CA ASN A 30 -13.00 4.32 7.10
C ASN A 30 -13.45 5.35 8.16
N SER A 31 -13.43 4.95 9.43
CA SER A 31 -13.83 5.78 10.57
C SER A 31 -12.79 6.84 10.96
N PHE A 32 -11.51 6.65 10.62
CA PHE A 32 -10.41 7.49 11.12
C PHE A 32 -9.65 8.25 10.03
N TRP A 33 -9.69 7.79 8.77
CA TRP A 33 -8.91 8.39 7.70
C TRP A 33 -9.66 8.37 6.37
N LYS A 34 -10.16 9.55 5.94
CA LYS A 34 -10.68 9.75 4.58
C LYS A 34 -9.52 9.91 3.58
N ALA A 35 -8.78 8.83 3.32
CA ALA A 35 -7.79 8.81 2.24
C ALA A 35 -8.43 8.27 0.96
N SER A 36 -8.41 9.05 -0.12
CA SER A 36 -8.80 8.53 -1.43
C SER A 36 -7.77 7.52 -1.93
N GLN A 37 -8.21 6.60 -2.79
CA GLN A 37 -7.33 5.62 -3.45
C GLN A 37 -6.12 6.30 -4.12
N GLN A 38 -6.34 7.46 -4.73
CA GLN A 38 -5.28 8.27 -5.36
C GLN A 38 -4.25 8.78 -4.33
N GLN A 39 -4.68 9.17 -3.13
CA GLN A 39 -3.76 9.61 -2.08
C GLN A 39 -2.87 8.45 -1.59
N ILE A 40 -3.43 7.24 -1.46
CA ILE A 40 -2.66 6.04 -1.08
C ILE A 40 -1.59 5.74 -2.14
N TYR A 41 -1.96 5.70 -3.42
CA TYR A 41 -0.98 5.45 -4.49
C TYR A 41 0.10 6.53 -4.58
N ARG A 42 -0.26 7.81 -4.39
CA ARG A 42 0.72 8.89 -4.35
C ARG A 42 1.68 8.77 -3.18
N GLU A 43 1.20 8.37 -2.01
CA GLU A 43 2.09 8.13 -0.85
C GLU A 43 2.96 6.90 -1.04
N LEU A 44 2.43 5.81 -1.59
CA LEU A 44 3.25 4.63 -1.95
C LEU A 44 4.41 5.01 -2.88
N GLY A 45 4.15 5.82 -3.91
CA GLY A 45 5.20 6.32 -4.81
C GLY A 45 6.21 7.26 -4.12
N LYS A 46 5.77 8.03 -3.12
CA LYS A 46 6.71 8.85 -2.31
C LYS A 46 7.56 7.97 -1.38
N MET A 47 6.97 6.94 -0.79
CA MET A 47 7.67 6.00 0.10
C MET A 47 8.72 5.19 -0.66
N GLU A 48 8.40 4.76 -1.88
CA GLU A 48 9.37 4.13 -2.79
C GLU A 48 10.55 5.06 -3.08
N LYS A 49 10.29 6.30 -3.48
CA LYS A 49 11.34 7.31 -3.75
C LYS A 49 12.23 7.61 -2.54
N LYS A 50 11.70 7.44 -1.33
CA LYS A 50 12.43 7.58 -0.07
C LYS A 50 13.18 6.30 0.34
N GLY A 51 13.07 5.21 -0.43
CA GLY A 51 13.70 3.93 -0.12
C GLY A 51 13.03 3.17 1.03
N LEU A 52 11.81 3.54 1.42
CA LEU A 52 11.09 2.93 2.54
C LEU A 52 10.39 1.62 2.15
N LEU A 53 10.13 1.42 0.86
CA LEU A 53 9.52 0.22 0.31
C LEU A 53 10.09 -0.06 -1.09
N LYS A 54 9.91 -1.29 -1.56
CA LYS A 54 10.27 -1.71 -2.92
C LYS A 54 9.07 -2.33 -3.60
N PHE A 55 8.86 -1.97 -4.86
CA PHE A 55 7.84 -2.58 -5.69
C PHE A 55 8.35 -3.89 -6.31
N ARG A 56 7.49 -4.92 -6.34
CA ARG A 56 7.76 -6.19 -7.02
C ARG A 56 6.68 -6.43 -8.06
N ASN A 57 7.07 -6.42 -9.33
CA ASN A 57 6.20 -6.86 -10.42
C ASN A 57 6.09 -8.38 -10.40
N TYR A 58 4.91 -8.90 -10.10
CA TYR A 58 4.58 -10.29 -10.41
C TYR A 58 4.19 -10.35 -11.88
N SER A 59 5.17 -10.61 -12.75
CA SER A 59 4.85 -11.17 -14.06
C SER A 59 4.28 -12.56 -13.79
N SER A 60 2.95 -12.70 -13.86
CA SER A 60 2.32 -14.01 -13.95
C SER A 60 2.91 -14.72 -15.17
N LYS A 61 3.94 -15.56 -14.93
CA LYS A 61 4.26 -16.61 -15.87
C LYS A 61 3.01 -17.47 -15.86
N ARG A 62 2.15 -17.32 -16.88
CA ARG A 62 1.15 -18.33 -17.22
C ARG A 62 1.90 -19.65 -17.20
N SER A 63 1.60 -20.47 -16.19
CA SER A 63 1.99 -21.88 -16.18
C SER A 63 1.41 -22.47 -17.45
N SER A 64 2.29 -22.85 -18.36
CA SER A 64 1.95 -23.62 -19.55
C SER A 64 1.56 -25.03 -19.16
#